data_AF-A0A554LPZ9-F1
#
_entry.id   AF-A0A554LPZ9-F1
#
_cell.length_a   1.000
_cell.length_b   1.000
_cell.length_c   1.000
_cell.angle_alpha   90.00
_cell.angle_beta   90.00
_cell.angle_gamma   90.00
#
_symmetry.space_group_name_H-M   'P 1'
#
loop_
_entity.id
_entity.type
_entity.pdbx_description
1 polymer ?
#
loop_
_entity_poly.entity_id
_entity_poly.type
_entity_poly.pdbx_seq_one_letter_code
_entity_poly.pdbx_strand_id
1 'polypeptide(L)'
;MYKLKDQFYTKPNVAKYCFKKFQKVASNLGVDLDKYIFVEPSAGCGSFYQLLPKNRRIGIDIEPKKLSGVDSEGIIKSDYLDWQPNDKKKKYVVVGNPPFGLRGKLALAFINKSYLFANMVAFILPQLFNSDGKGVAGKRVIGYKLAHNEHLSPDSFIYPDGEEIKINTVFQVWTKINSDKIKIKPSKTCNDFIDVYSLSDGGLPANTRNKDMIGKCDLYLPSTTFAGMKVYKSFYDLPHERGYGIVIKNNKKEIEKIFLNTDWEKVAFFSTNSALNLRTSLIKEIIIKEGYFDRKLI
;
A
#
# COMPACT_ATOMS: atom_id res chain seq x y z
N MET A 1 3.29 6.92 -24.95
CA MET A 1 3.83 8.19 -24.39
C MET A 1 3.42 8.40 -22.92
N TYR A 2 2.16 8.14 -22.52
CA TYR A 2 1.69 8.34 -21.13
C TYR A 2 2.26 7.37 -20.09
N LYS A 3 2.48 6.09 -20.45
CA LYS A 3 3.09 5.06 -19.57
C LYS A 3 4.49 5.44 -19.04
N LEU A 4 5.25 6.25 -19.78
CA LEU A 4 6.61 6.66 -19.39
C LEU A 4 6.62 7.77 -18.32
N LYS A 5 5.49 8.47 -18.13
CA LYS A 5 5.36 9.59 -17.19
C LYS A 5 4.47 9.29 -15.97
N ASP A 6 4.00 8.05 -15.81
CA ASP A 6 2.97 7.70 -14.80
C ASP A 6 1.75 8.65 -14.81
N GLN A 7 1.40 9.20 -15.99
CA GLN A 7 0.37 10.24 -16.09
C GLN A 7 -1.02 9.60 -16.29
N PHE A 8 -1.73 9.38 -15.19
CA PHE A 8 -3.14 8.99 -15.15
C PHE A 8 -3.89 9.86 -14.13
N TYR A 9 -5.20 10.04 -14.34
CA TYR A 9 -6.05 10.84 -13.47
C TYR A 9 -7.00 9.97 -12.67
N THR A 10 -7.30 10.42 -11.45
CA THR A 10 -8.32 9.81 -10.60
C THR A 10 -9.70 10.16 -11.15
N LYS A 11 -10.58 9.16 -11.32
CA LYS A 11 -11.96 9.45 -11.74
C LYS A 11 -12.66 10.34 -10.68
N PRO A 12 -13.50 11.33 -11.06
CA PRO A 12 -14.14 12.24 -10.11
C PRO A 12 -14.96 11.56 -9.00
N ASN A 13 -15.64 10.45 -9.33
CA ASN A 13 -16.40 9.66 -8.36
C ASN A 13 -15.48 8.98 -7.33
N VAL A 14 -14.30 8.50 -7.74
CA VAL A 14 -13.29 7.91 -6.85
C VAL A 14 -12.67 8.96 -5.94
N ALA A 15 -12.34 10.15 -6.47
CA ALA A 15 -11.86 11.27 -5.67
C ALA A 15 -12.89 11.66 -4.59
N LYS A 16 -14.18 11.75 -4.97
CA LYS A 16 -15.30 12.01 -4.04
C LYS A 16 -15.44 10.93 -2.97
N TYR A 17 -15.28 9.67 -3.33
CA TYR A 17 -15.28 8.56 -2.38
C TYR A 17 -14.15 8.68 -1.35
N CYS A 18 -12.92 8.88 -1.84
CA CYS A 18 -11.73 9.01 -1.01
C CYS A 18 -11.84 10.23 -0.06
N PHE A 19 -12.34 11.35 -0.56
CA PHE A 19 -12.55 12.55 0.25
C PHE A 19 -13.57 12.32 1.37
N LYS A 20 -14.72 11.68 1.07
CA LYS A 20 -15.70 11.29 2.11
C LYS A 20 -15.11 10.34 3.15
N LYS A 21 -14.28 9.39 2.72
CA LYS A 21 -13.58 8.49 3.65
C LYS A 21 -12.62 9.26 4.54
N PHE A 22 -11.83 10.18 3.98
CA PHE A 22 -10.95 11.06 4.75
C PHE A 22 -11.72 11.84 5.82
N GLN A 23 -12.85 12.46 5.46
CA GLN A 23 -13.72 13.17 6.40
C GLN A 23 -14.20 12.25 7.55
N LYS A 24 -14.62 11.01 7.23
CA LYS A 24 -15.02 10.03 8.23
C LYS A 24 -13.87 9.65 9.16
N VAL A 25 -12.67 9.41 8.63
CA VAL A 25 -11.49 9.07 9.44
C VAL A 25 -11.08 10.23 10.34
N ALA A 26 -11.07 11.46 9.83
CA ALA A 26 -10.80 12.66 10.62
C ALA A 26 -11.82 12.83 11.75
N SER A 27 -13.12 12.67 11.47
CA SER A 27 -14.19 12.71 12.47
C SER A 27 -14.01 11.65 13.56
N ASN A 28 -13.70 10.39 13.19
CA ASN A 28 -13.41 9.32 14.15
C ASN A 28 -12.21 9.60 15.05
N LEU A 29 -11.23 10.36 14.55
CA LEU A 29 -10.09 10.83 15.34
C LEU A 29 -10.41 12.08 16.18
N GLY A 30 -11.62 12.64 16.07
CA GLY A 30 -12.00 13.89 16.72
C GLY A 30 -11.29 15.11 16.12
N VAL A 31 -10.99 15.08 14.82
CA VAL A 31 -10.38 16.19 14.09
C VAL A 31 -11.47 17.00 13.40
N ASP A 32 -11.65 18.23 13.85
CA ASP A 32 -12.51 19.22 13.21
C ASP A 32 -11.82 19.80 11.97
N LEU A 33 -12.23 19.33 10.79
CA LEU A 33 -11.65 19.73 9.51
C LEU A 33 -11.97 21.18 9.11
N ASP A 34 -12.93 21.86 9.75
CA ASP A 34 -13.24 23.26 9.42
C ASP A 34 -12.14 24.23 9.86
N LYS A 35 -11.29 23.81 10.79
CA LYS A 35 -10.11 24.54 11.26
C LYS A 35 -8.87 24.37 10.37
N TYR A 36 -8.99 23.65 9.26
CA TYR A 36 -7.86 23.30 8.40
C TYR A 36 -7.92 23.95 7.03
N ILE A 37 -6.74 24.26 6.50
CA ILE A 37 -6.54 24.55 5.09
C ILE A 37 -6.21 23.21 4.40
N PHE A 38 -6.90 22.94 3.31
CA PHE A 38 -6.66 21.77 2.48
C PHE A 38 -5.59 22.06 1.44
N VAL A 39 -4.68 21.12 1.23
CA VAL A 39 -3.69 21.15 0.17
C VAL A 39 -3.87 19.93 -0.72
N GLU A 40 -4.05 20.13 -2.03
CA GLU A 40 -3.87 19.07 -3.01
C GLU A 40 -2.51 19.23 -3.68
N PRO A 41 -1.57 18.30 -3.46
CA PRO A 41 -0.32 18.26 -4.18
C PRO A 41 -0.51 17.51 -5.49
N SER A 42 0.27 17.86 -6.51
CA SER A 42 0.14 17.29 -7.87
C SER A 42 -1.33 17.23 -8.33
N ALA A 43 -2.01 18.37 -8.26
CA ALA A 43 -3.45 18.46 -8.45
C ALA A 43 -3.91 18.02 -9.86
N GLY A 44 -3.01 17.99 -10.84
CA GLY A 44 -3.27 17.57 -12.21
C GLY A 44 -4.43 18.32 -12.82
N CYS A 45 -5.56 17.61 -12.99
CA CYS A 45 -6.80 18.17 -13.52
C CYS A 45 -7.78 18.71 -12.46
N GLY A 46 -7.46 18.60 -11.17
CA GLY A 46 -8.26 19.14 -10.06
C GLY A 46 -9.38 18.23 -9.55
N SER A 47 -9.27 16.91 -9.75
CA SER A 47 -10.32 15.97 -9.33
C SER A 47 -10.60 15.97 -7.82
N PHE A 48 -9.58 16.11 -6.96
CA PHE A 48 -9.80 16.38 -5.54
C PHE A 48 -10.02 17.88 -5.29
N TYR A 49 -9.29 18.77 -5.96
CA TYR A 49 -9.27 20.22 -5.73
C TYR A 49 -10.67 20.83 -5.79
N GLN A 50 -11.48 20.42 -6.77
CA GLN A 50 -12.87 20.86 -6.91
C GLN A 50 -13.76 20.48 -5.72
N LEU A 51 -13.40 19.43 -4.97
CA LEU A 51 -14.13 18.97 -3.78
C LEU A 51 -13.71 19.71 -2.51
N LEU A 52 -12.55 20.38 -2.54
CA LEU A 52 -12.02 21.10 -1.39
C LEU A 52 -12.78 22.41 -1.16
N PRO A 53 -12.94 22.87 0.09
CA PRO A 53 -13.64 24.13 0.37
C PRO A 53 -12.93 25.34 -0.25
N LYS A 54 -13.61 26.07 -1.13
CA LYS A 54 -13.03 27.13 -1.99
C LYS A 54 -12.25 28.20 -1.23
N ASN A 55 -12.71 28.59 -0.05
CA ASN A 55 -12.10 29.63 0.77
C ASN A 55 -10.86 29.17 1.58
N ARG A 56 -10.52 27.87 1.54
CA ARG A 56 -9.44 27.28 2.36
C ARG A 56 -8.80 26.08 1.69
N ARG A 57 -8.57 26.18 0.37
CA ARG A 57 -7.87 25.18 -0.45
C ARG A 57 -6.65 25.78 -1.13
N ILE A 58 -5.63 24.95 -1.33
CA ILE A 58 -4.43 25.25 -2.10
C ILE A 58 -4.18 24.06 -3.03
N GLY A 59 -4.13 24.30 -4.34
CA GLY A 59 -3.77 23.28 -5.33
C GLY A 59 -2.38 23.59 -5.87
N ILE A 60 -1.53 22.59 -6.00
CA ILE A 60 -0.16 22.74 -6.53
C ILE A 60 0.05 21.67 -7.59
N ASP A 61 0.55 22.04 -8.76
CA ASP A 61 0.94 21.09 -9.79
C ASP A 61 2.10 21.63 -10.64
N ILE A 62 2.97 20.76 -11.14
CA ILE A 62 4.09 21.16 -12.01
C ILE A 62 3.61 21.55 -13.42
N GLU A 63 2.52 20.94 -13.87
CA GLU A 63 1.86 21.15 -15.16
C GLU A 63 0.33 21.06 -14.99
N PRO A 64 -0.31 22.07 -14.35
CA PRO A 64 -1.75 22.07 -14.15
C PRO A 64 -2.50 21.92 -15.48
N LYS A 65 -3.51 21.03 -15.53
CA LYS A 65 -4.34 20.83 -16.72
C LYS A 65 -5.77 21.27 -16.47
N LYS A 66 -6.37 21.92 -17.46
CA LYS A 66 -7.80 22.23 -17.44
C LYS A 66 -8.57 21.10 -18.13
N LEU A 67 -9.51 20.48 -17.42
CA LEU A 67 -10.52 19.59 -18.00
C LEU A 67 -11.88 20.31 -18.00
N SER A 68 -12.66 20.12 -19.06
CA SER A 68 -14.01 20.67 -19.15
C SER A 68 -14.87 20.13 -18.00
N GLY A 69 -15.59 21.01 -17.31
CA GLY A 69 -16.45 20.67 -16.18
C GLY A 69 -15.74 20.40 -14.85
N VAL A 70 -14.41 20.60 -14.75
CA VAL A 70 -13.65 20.46 -13.50
C VAL A 70 -13.05 21.82 -13.09
N ASP A 71 -13.45 22.30 -11.92
CA ASP A 71 -12.88 23.51 -11.32
C ASP A 71 -11.42 23.25 -10.92
N SER A 72 -10.51 23.83 -11.71
CA SER A 72 -9.05 23.79 -11.53
C SER A 72 -8.47 25.21 -11.40
N GLU A 73 -9.32 26.21 -11.15
CA GLU A 73 -8.91 27.60 -11.07
C GLU A 73 -8.14 27.88 -9.76
N GLY A 74 -6.99 28.56 -9.88
CA GLY A 74 -6.12 28.88 -8.75
C GLY A 74 -5.14 27.77 -8.37
N ILE A 75 -5.02 26.68 -9.13
CA ILE A 75 -3.92 25.73 -8.98
C ILE A 75 -2.60 26.45 -9.31
N ILE A 76 -1.68 26.45 -8.35
CA ILE A 76 -0.37 27.08 -8.44
C ILE A 76 0.56 26.19 -9.26
N LYS A 77 1.15 26.73 -10.32
CA LYS A 77 2.18 26.03 -11.10
C LYS A 77 3.51 26.03 -10.35
N SER A 78 3.86 24.93 -9.70
CA SER A 78 5.08 24.80 -8.89
C SER A 78 5.41 23.33 -8.60
N ASP A 79 6.67 23.03 -8.28
CA ASP A 79 7.04 21.72 -7.72
C ASP A 79 6.63 21.66 -6.25
N TYR A 80 5.77 20.70 -5.89
CA TYR A 80 5.32 20.50 -4.52
C TYR A 80 6.45 20.16 -3.54
N LEU A 81 7.51 19.47 -4.02
CA LEU A 81 8.64 19.11 -3.17
C LEU A 81 9.46 20.34 -2.76
N ASP A 82 9.41 21.42 -3.54
CA ASP A 82 10.04 22.71 -3.22
C ASP A 82 9.06 23.68 -2.54
N TRP A 83 7.77 23.49 -2.72
CA TRP A 83 6.74 24.34 -2.13
C TRP A 83 6.64 24.22 -0.60
N GLN A 84 6.20 25.30 0.06
CA GLN A 84 5.81 25.30 1.47
C GLN A 84 4.66 26.29 1.70
N PRO A 85 3.79 26.09 2.71
CA PRO A 85 2.78 27.08 3.04
C PRO A 85 3.43 28.38 3.56
N ASN A 86 2.88 29.51 3.15
CA ASN A 86 3.35 30.84 3.59
C ASN A 86 3.15 31.04 5.10
N ASP A 87 1.99 30.63 5.63
CA ASP A 87 1.66 30.79 7.06
C ASP A 87 1.79 29.47 7.82
N LYS A 88 2.94 29.27 8.45
CA LYS A 88 3.23 28.06 9.25
C LYS A 88 2.42 27.97 10.55
N LYS A 89 1.66 29.01 10.93
CA LYS A 89 0.79 29.00 12.13
C LYS A 89 -0.58 28.39 11.85
N LYS A 90 -0.98 28.28 10.58
CA LYS A 90 -2.24 27.63 10.19
C LYS A 90 -2.10 26.11 10.30
N LYS A 91 -3.25 25.44 10.35
CA LYS A 91 -3.34 23.98 10.37
C LYS A 91 -3.63 23.48 8.96
N TYR A 92 -2.87 22.49 8.51
CA TYR A 92 -2.98 21.93 7.17
C TYR A 92 -3.32 20.45 7.17
N VAL A 93 -4.11 20.03 6.18
CA VAL A 93 -4.28 18.64 5.77
C VAL A 93 -3.99 18.52 4.29
N VAL A 94 -3.42 17.39 3.87
CA VAL A 94 -3.05 17.16 2.48
C VAL A 94 -3.86 15.99 1.94
N VAL A 95 -4.52 16.14 0.80
CA VAL A 95 -5.37 15.10 0.19
C VAL A 95 -5.12 15.07 -1.31
N GLY A 96 -4.97 13.89 -1.92
CA GLY A 96 -4.77 13.79 -3.37
C GLY A 96 -4.28 12.43 -3.85
N ASN A 97 -3.76 12.41 -5.09
CA ASN A 97 -3.14 11.26 -5.72
C ASN A 97 -1.73 11.64 -6.23
N PRO A 98 -0.69 11.56 -5.38
CA PRO A 98 0.66 11.92 -5.78
C PRO A 98 1.21 10.97 -6.86
N PRO A 99 2.13 11.44 -7.72
CA PRO A 99 2.81 10.55 -8.66
C PRO A 99 3.60 9.48 -7.90
N PHE A 100 3.52 8.23 -8.37
CA PHE A 100 4.05 7.08 -7.62
C PHE A 100 5.58 7.03 -7.65
N GLY A 101 6.16 7.19 -8.84
CA GLY A 101 7.59 7.06 -9.08
C GLY A 101 8.12 5.64 -8.83
N LEU A 102 9.40 5.43 -9.15
CA LEU A 102 10.02 4.10 -9.08
C LEU A 102 9.87 3.49 -7.67
N ARG A 103 9.15 2.36 -7.60
CA ARG A 103 8.87 1.63 -6.35
C ARG A 103 8.24 2.52 -5.25
N GLY A 104 7.43 3.50 -5.64
CA GLY A 104 6.71 4.37 -4.70
C GLY A 104 7.57 5.42 -4.01
N LYS A 105 8.80 5.65 -4.48
CA LYS A 105 9.73 6.62 -3.88
C LYS A 105 9.19 8.05 -3.93
N LEU A 106 8.52 8.43 -5.01
CA LEU A 106 8.04 9.80 -5.18
C LEU A 106 6.82 10.07 -4.28
N ALA A 107 5.85 9.15 -4.26
CA ALA A 107 4.73 9.23 -3.31
C ALA A 107 5.18 9.29 -1.84
N LEU A 108 6.24 8.55 -1.48
CA LEU A 108 6.85 8.64 -0.16
C LEU A 108 7.45 10.02 0.13
N ALA A 109 8.14 10.61 -0.84
CA ALA A 109 8.68 11.96 -0.73
C ALA A 109 7.56 12.99 -0.49
N PHE A 110 6.42 12.86 -1.17
CA PHE A 110 5.25 13.73 -0.98
C PHE A 110 4.67 13.61 0.45
N ILE A 111 4.55 12.39 0.99
CA ILE A 111 4.11 12.18 2.38
C ILE A 111 5.10 12.84 3.36
N ASN A 112 6.40 12.57 3.20
CA ASN A 112 7.42 13.08 4.10
C ASN A 112 7.59 14.61 4.00
N LYS A 113 7.42 15.18 2.81
CA LYS A 113 7.33 16.64 2.61
C LYS A 113 6.14 17.22 3.35
N SER A 114 4.97 16.59 3.24
CA SER A 114 3.74 17.00 3.93
C SER A 114 3.91 16.99 5.45
N TYR A 115 4.69 16.05 6.01
CA TYR A 115 4.94 15.94 7.45
C TYR A 115 5.48 17.24 8.06
N LEU A 116 6.22 18.04 7.29
CA LEU A 116 6.81 19.30 7.75
C LEU A 116 5.77 20.33 8.20
N PHE A 117 4.54 20.29 7.69
CA PHE A 117 3.53 21.32 7.98
C PHE A 117 2.10 20.79 8.18
N ALA A 118 1.77 19.59 7.72
CA ALA A 118 0.41 19.06 7.78
C ALA A 118 0.23 18.10 8.96
N ASN A 119 -0.97 18.14 9.57
CA ASN A 119 -1.33 17.21 10.64
C ASN A 119 -1.79 15.86 10.12
N MET A 120 -2.36 15.83 8.92
CA MET A 120 -2.86 14.64 8.27
C MET A 120 -2.56 14.64 6.78
N VAL A 121 -2.38 13.44 6.22
CA VAL A 121 -2.24 13.18 4.80
C VAL A 121 -3.22 12.07 4.40
N ALA A 122 -3.95 12.24 3.31
CA ALA A 122 -4.83 11.22 2.75
C ALA A 122 -4.56 11.03 1.27
N PHE A 123 -3.87 9.95 0.92
CA PHE A 123 -3.40 9.72 -0.45
C PHE A 123 -3.89 8.40 -1.03
N ILE A 124 -4.12 8.45 -2.35
CA ILE A 124 -4.07 7.26 -3.20
C ILE A 124 -2.60 6.92 -3.43
N LEU A 125 -2.22 5.67 -3.14
CA LEU A 125 -0.83 5.21 -3.13
C LEU A 125 -0.71 3.88 -3.88
N PRO A 126 0.48 3.54 -4.40
CA PRO A 126 0.70 2.24 -5.02
C PRO A 126 0.57 1.12 -3.99
N GLN A 127 0.12 -0.06 -4.42
CA GLN A 127 -0.14 -1.23 -3.56
C GLN A 127 1.05 -1.62 -2.65
N LEU A 128 2.29 -1.27 -3.03
CA LEU A 128 3.49 -1.47 -2.21
C LEU A 128 3.45 -0.77 -0.85
N PHE A 129 2.62 0.26 -0.65
CA PHE A 129 2.40 0.88 0.66
C PHE A 129 1.59 -0.01 1.62
N ASN A 130 0.93 -1.04 1.11
CA ASN A 130 0.23 -2.08 1.87
C ASN A 130 1.01 -3.42 1.90
N SER A 131 2.31 -3.37 1.60
CA SER A 131 3.20 -4.52 1.68
C SER A 131 3.85 -4.64 3.05
N ASP A 132 4.09 -5.87 3.49
CA ASP A 132 4.76 -6.25 4.74
C ASP A 132 6.27 -6.50 4.56
N GLY A 133 6.78 -6.41 3.33
CA GLY A 133 8.19 -6.66 3.00
C GLY A 133 9.18 -5.75 3.75
N LYS A 134 10.47 -6.14 3.73
CA LYS A 134 11.55 -5.29 4.24
C LYS A 134 11.78 -4.12 3.25
N GLY A 135 11.99 -2.91 3.76
CA GLY A 135 12.32 -1.72 2.95
C GLY A 135 11.17 -1.11 2.14
N VAL A 136 9.93 -1.56 2.32
CA VAL A 136 8.75 -1.01 1.63
C VAL A 136 8.55 0.47 1.96
N ALA A 137 7.99 1.24 1.02
CA ALA A 137 7.85 2.69 1.16
C ALA A 137 7.00 3.09 2.39
N GLY A 138 5.92 2.34 2.68
CA GLY A 138 5.06 2.61 3.82
C GLY A 138 5.78 2.56 5.18
N LYS A 139 6.80 1.71 5.35
CA LYS A 139 7.61 1.64 6.59
C LYS A 139 8.61 2.80 6.74
N ARG A 140 8.77 3.62 5.70
CA ARG A 140 9.70 4.76 5.67
C ARG A 140 8.97 6.12 5.78
N VAL A 141 7.65 6.08 6.04
CA VAL A 141 6.86 7.28 6.35
C VAL A 141 7.34 7.85 7.69
N ILE A 142 7.72 9.13 7.70
CA ILE A 142 8.32 9.78 8.86
C ILE A 142 7.22 10.31 9.78
N GLY A 143 7.26 9.92 11.06
CA GLY A 143 6.53 10.51 12.18
C GLY A 143 5.00 10.38 12.17
N TYR A 144 4.38 10.08 11.03
CA TYR A 144 2.95 9.79 10.94
C TYR A 144 2.63 8.36 11.40
N LYS A 145 1.42 8.17 11.95
CA LYS A 145 0.79 6.86 12.15
C LYS A 145 -0.31 6.63 11.13
N LEU A 146 -0.40 5.41 10.62
CA LEU A 146 -1.45 4.99 9.68
C LEU A 146 -2.79 4.85 10.42
N ALA A 147 -3.76 5.69 10.07
CA ALA A 147 -5.09 5.71 10.66
C ALA A 147 -6.13 4.94 9.83
N HIS A 148 -5.93 4.83 8.51
CA HIS A 148 -6.82 4.10 7.60
C HIS A 148 -6.05 3.53 6.42
N ASN A 149 -6.42 2.35 5.96
CA ASN A 149 -5.88 1.71 4.76
C ASN A 149 -6.98 0.88 4.09
N GLU A 150 -7.14 1.05 2.79
CA GLU A 150 -8.16 0.34 2.02
C GLU A 150 -7.72 0.14 0.56
N HIS A 151 -8.06 -1.01 -0.02
CA HIS A 151 -7.87 -1.25 -1.45
C HIS A 151 -8.92 -0.50 -2.26
N LEU A 152 -8.48 0.20 -3.31
CA LEU A 152 -9.37 0.78 -4.31
C LEU A 152 -9.61 -0.22 -5.44
N SER A 153 -10.75 -0.05 -6.13
CA SER A 153 -11.06 -0.86 -7.32
C SER A 153 -10.03 -0.59 -8.43
N PRO A 154 -9.56 -1.60 -9.18
CA PRO A 154 -8.53 -1.40 -10.20
C PRO A 154 -8.93 -0.39 -11.30
N ASP A 155 -10.22 -0.28 -11.63
CA ASP A 155 -10.80 0.63 -12.62
C ASP A 155 -10.96 2.09 -12.12
N SER A 156 -10.19 2.49 -11.12
CA SER A 156 -10.30 3.81 -10.48
C SER A 156 -9.74 5.00 -11.29
N PHE A 157 -9.07 4.73 -12.41
CA PHE A 157 -8.24 5.72 -13.11
C PHE A 157 -8.53 5.76 -14.61
N ILE A 158 -8.19 6.91 -15.21
CA ILE A 158 -8.27 7.16 -16.65
C ILE A 158 -6.97 7.79 -17.16
N TYR A 159 -6.63 7.56 -18.41
CA TYR A 159 -5.59 8.30 -19.11
C TYR A 159 -6.07 9.72 -19.48
N PRO A 160 -5.15 10.62 -19.90
CA PRO A 160 -5.52 11.97 -20.32
C PRO A 160 -6.50 12.08 -21.49
N ASP A 161 -6.56 11.06 -22.35
CA ASP A 161 -7.50 10.92 -23.46
C ASP A 161 -8.87 10.37 -23.03
N GLY A 162 -9.03 9.98 -21.76
CA GLY A 162 -10.26 9.44 -21.20
C GLY A 162 -10.34 7.91 -21.21
N GLU A 163 -9.38 7.20 -21.80
CA GLU A 163 -9.37 5.73 -21.78
C GLU A 163 -9.18 5.19 -20.36
N GLU A 164 -9.87 4.10 -20.03
CA GLU A 164 -9.74 3.47 -18.72
C GLU A 164 -8.39 2.76 -18.55
N ILE A 165 -7.83 2.85 -17.34
CA ILE A 165 -6.65 2.07 -16.97
C ILE A 165 -6.88 1.34 -15.65
N LYS A 166 -6.52 0.05 -15.64
CA LYS A 166 -6.56 -0.79 -14.43
C LYS A 166 -5.26 -0.67 -13.65
N ILE A 167 -5.33 -0.11 -12.44
CA ILE A 167 -4.18 0.06 -11.54
C ILE A 167 -4.58 -0.33 -10.11
N ASN A 168 -3.89 -1.31 -9.54
CA ASN A 168 -4.08 -1.70 -8.14
C ASN A 168 -3.46 -0.64 -7.21
N THR A 169 -4.30 0.02 -6.43
CA THR A 169 -3.91 1.09 -5.51
C THR A 169 -4.55 0.91 -4.14
N VAL A 170 -4.03 1.63 -3.16
CA VAL A 170 -4.61 1.73 -1.82
C VAL A 170 -4.86 3.18 -1.47
N PHE A 171 -5.95 3.45 -0.77
CA PHE A 171 -6.20 4.73 -0.14
C PHE A 171 -5.79 4.66 1.33
N GLN A 172 -4.86 5.53 1.73
CA GLN A 172 -4.35 5.58 3.09
C GLN A 172 -4.51 6.95 3.71
N VAL A 173 -4.85 6.98 5.00
CA VAL A 173 -4.88 8.19 5.83
C VAL A 173 -3.82 8.06 6.92
N TRP A 174 -2.93 9.05 6.98
CA TRP A 174 -1.81 9.15 7.90
C TRP A 174 -2.01 10.38 8.79
N THR A 175 -1.73 10.28 10.09
CA THR A 175 -1.90 11.38 11.06
C THR A 175 -0.78 11.42 12.09
N LYS A 176 -0.38 12.62 12.51
CA LYS A 176 0.56 12.84 13.63
C LYS A 176 -0.13 13.41 14.87
N ILE A 177 -1.43 13.68 14.77
CA ILE A 177 -2.29 14.14 15.87
C ILE A 177 -3.29 13.04 16.24
N ASN A 178 -3.75 13.05 17.50
CA ASN A 178 -4.73 12.11 18.04
C ASN A 178 -4.41 10.64 17.72
N SER A 179 -3.11 10.33 17.64
CA SER A 179 -2.60 9.05 17.18
C SER A 179 -2.82 7.92 18.19
N ASP A 180 -3.10 8.29 19.44
CA ASP A 180 -3.57 7.47 20.54
C ASP A 180 -4.96 6.87 20.29
N LYS A 181 -5.80 7.53 19.50
CA LYS A 181 -7.15 7.04 19.14
C LYS A 181 -7.16 5.99 18.03
N ILE A 182 -6.01 5.72 17.42
CA ILE A 182 -5.88 4.71 16.37
C ILE A 182 -5.92 3.34 17.01
N LYS A 183 -7.00 2.59 16.75
CA LYS A 183 -7.13 1.20 17.19
C LYS A 183 -6.28 0.30 16.28
N ILE A 184 -5.06 0.01 16.71
CA ILE A 184 -4.22 -1.00 16.07
C ILE A 184 -4.65 -2.37 16.59
N LYS A 185 -5.21 -3.22 15.74
CA LYS A 185 -5.39 -4.64 16.10
C LYS A 185 -3.99 -5.24 16.29
N PRO A 186 -3.67 -5.82 17.46
CA PRO A 186 -2.39 -6.49 17.62
C PRO A 186 -2.25 -7.58 16.56
N SER A 187 -1.14 -7.56 15.82
CA SER A 187 -0.84 -8.63 14.87
C SER A 187 -0.56 -9.91 15.65
N LYS A 188 -1.33 -10.95 15.38
CA LYS A 188 -1.03 -12.30 15.85
C LYS A 188 0.24 -12.78 15.14
N THR A 189 1.13 -13.43 15.89
CA THR A 189 2.29 -14.15 15.35
C THR A 189 2.03 -15.65 15.46
N CYS A 190 2.77 -16.46 14.72
CA CYS A 190 2.69 -17.92 14.78
C CYS A 190 4.11 -18.53 14.81
N ASN A 191 5.03 -17.80 15.45
CA ASN A 191 6.43 -18.17 15.50
C ASN A 191 6.64 -19.41 16.37
N ASP A 192 5.72 -19.81 17.24
CA ASP A 192 5.83 -21.08 17.96
C ASP A 192 5.46 -22.29 17.09
N PHE A 193 4.79 -22.05 15.96
CA PHE A 193 4.22 -23.09 15.09
C PHE A 193 5.03 -23.28 13.81
N ILE A 194 5.41 -22.21 13.12
CA ILE A 194 6.16 -22.31 11.85
C ILE A 194 7.26 -21.26 11.71
N ASP A 195 8.30 -21.63 10.98
CA ASP A 195 9.24 -20.70 10.35
C ASP A 195 9.06 -20.73 8.83
N VAL A 196 9.16 -19.56 8.20
CA VAL A 196 8.99 -19.41 6.74
C VAL A 196 10.21 -18.71 6.18
N TYR A 197 10.94 -19.41 5.32
CA TYR A 197 12.16 -18.95 4.68
C TYR A 197 11.88 -18.64 3.21
N SER A 198 12.32 -17.48 2.71
CA SER A 198 12.42 -17.29 1.26
C SER A 198 13.65 -18.04 0.75
N LEU A 199 13.46 -18.91 -0.22
CA LEU A 199 14.48 -19.82 -0.76
C LEU A 199 14.74 -19.52 -2.24
N SER A 200 16.01 -19.41 -2.61
CA SER A 200 16.47 -19.28 -3.99
C SER A 200 17.96 -19.59 -4.03
N ASP A 201 18.40 -20.49 -4.91
CA ASP A 201 19.84 -20.69 -5.14
C ASP A 201 20.42 -19.54 -5.97
N GLY A 202 19.64 -19.01 -6.93
CA GLY A 202 19.86 -17.70 -7.57
C GLY A 202 21.14 -17.53 -8.39
N GLY A 203 22.10 -18.46 -8.32
CA GLY A 203 23.41 -18.46 -8.99
C GLY A 203 24.38 -17.34 -8.56
N LEU A 204 23.85 -16.20 -8.12
CA LEU A 204 24.58 -15.01 -7.71
C LEU A 204 24.14 -14.57 -6.31
N PRO A 205 25.05 -14.02 -5.46
CA PRO A 205 24.72 -13.61 -4.09
C PRO A 205 23.53 -12.66 -3.97
N ALA A 206 23.35 -11.76 -4.95
CA ALA A 206 22.22 -10.82 -4.98
C ALA A 206 20.84 -11.52 -5.07
N ASN A 207 20.80 -12.73 -5.62
CA ASN A 207 19.60 -13.53 -5.89
C ASN A 207 19.50 -14.79 -5.01
N THR A 208 20.57 -15.13 -4.29
CA THR A 208 20.57 -16.22 -3.31
C THR A 208 19.81 -15.82 -2.05
N ARG A 209 18.96 -16.69 -1.54
CA ARG A 209 18.18 -16.50 -0.31
C ARG A 209 18.17 -17.78 0.50
N ASN A 210 18.60 -17.71 1.76
CA ASN A 210 18.60 -18.81 2.74
C ASN A 210 19.00 -20.17 2.13
N LYS A 211 20.10 -20.20 1.36
CA LYS A 211 20.56 -21.39 0.63
C LYS A 211 20.74 -22.61 1.54
N ASP A 212 21.21 -22.38 2.77
CA ASP A 212 21.42 -23.43 3.77
C ASP A 212 20.15 -24.15 4.22
N MET A 213 18.96 -23.60 3.91
CA MET A 213 17.66 -24.19 4.23
C MET A 213 17.04 -24.95 3.05
N ILE A 214 17.66 -24.95 1.87
CA ILE A 214 17.20 -25.75 0.73
C ILE A 214 17.22 -27.23 1.10
N GLY A 215 16.10 -27.92 0.85
CA GLY A 215 15.93 -29.34 1.19
C GLY A 215 15.69 -29.64 2.67
N LYS A 216 15.66 -28.63 3.55
CA LYS A 216 15.50 -28.79 5.02
C LYS A 216 14.14 -28.36 5.56
N CYS A 217 13.20 -28.01 4.69
CA CYS A 217 11.85 -27.61 5.08
C CYS A 217 10.84 -28.76 4.88
N ASP A 218 9.76 -28.74 5.65
CA ASP A 218 8.70 -29.76 5.61
C ASP A 218 7.79 -29.61 4.39
N LEU A 219 7.55 -28.37 3.97
CA LEU A 219 6.72 -28.00 2.83
C LEU A 219 7.34 -26.84 2.06
N TYR A 220 6.95 -26.73 0.78
CA TYR A 220 7.42 -25.68 -0.11
C TYR A 220 6.24 -25.04 -0.85
N LEU A 221 6.32 -23.72 -1.08
CA LEU A 221 5.34 -22.95 -1.85
C LEU A 221 6.09 -22.06 -2.85
N PRO A 222 5.63 -21.92 -4.10
CA PRO A 222 6.26 -20.98 -5.02
C PRO A 222 6.03 -19.55 -4.56
N SER A 223 7.01 -18.67 -4.84
CA SER A 223 6.84 -17.23 -4.55
C SER A 223 5.96 -16.53 -5.57
N THR A 224 6.09 -16.92 -6.84
CA THR A 224 5.37 -16.34 -7.98
C THR A 224 5.11 -17.43 -9.02
N THR A 225 3.88 -17.53 -9.53
CA THR A 225 3.51 -18.41 -10.65
C THR A 225 2.44 -17.73 -11.53
N PHE A 226 2.22 -18.21 -12.75
CA PHE A 226 1.07 -17.74 -13.56
C PHE A 226 -0.20 -18.56 -13.32
N ALA A 227 -0.05 -19.81 -12.87
CA ALA A 227 -1.13 -20.73 -12.50
C ALA A 227 -0.57 -21.81 -11.57
N GLY A 228 -1.44 -22.63 -10.96
CA GLY A 228 -1.05 -23.80 -10.19
C GLY A 228 -0.30 -23.46 -8.90
N MET A 229 -0.68 -22.36 -8.24
CA MET A 229 -0.15 -22.02 -6.91
C MET A 229 -0.58 -23.13 -5.95
N LYS A 230 0.37 -23.97 -5.52
CA LYS A 230 0.12 -25.13 -4.65
C LYS A 230 1.34 -25.48 -3.81
N VAL A 231 1.14 -26.34 -2.83
CA VAL A 231 2.21 -26.88 -1.97
C VAL A 231 2.98 -27.99 -2.69
N TYR A 232 4.28 -28.01 -2.46
CA TYR A 232 5.23 -29.02 -2.93
C TYR A 232 5.94 -29.67 -1.74
N LYS A 233 6.39 -30.92 -1.91
CA LYS A 233 7.15 -31.66 -0.89
C LYS A 233 8.66 -31.53 -1.06
N SER A 234 9.13 -31.07 -2.22
CA SER A 234 10.53 -30.79 -2.50
C SER A 234 10.71 -29.36 -3.00
N PHE A 235 11.83 -28.74 -2.65
CA PHE A 235 12.25 -27.46 -3.22
C PHE A 235 12.48 -27.56 -4.72
N TYR A 236 13.03 -28.69 -5.19
CA TYR A 236 13.39 -28.89 -6.60
C TYR A 236 12.17 -29.04 -7.51
N ASP A 237 10.98 -29.30 -6.94
CA ASP A 237 9.72 -29.32 -7.68
C ASP A 237 9.11 -27.92 -7.84
N LEU A 238 9.69 -26.90 -7.19
CA LEU A 238 9.19 -25.54 -7.30
C LEU A 238 9.47 -24.99 -8.71
N PRO A 239 8.52 -24.24 -9.30
CA PRO A 239 8.77 -23.42 -10.48
C PRO A 239 10.05 -22.58 -10.33
N HIS A 240 10.99 -22.80 -11.24
CA HIS A 240 12.30 -22.14 -11.27
C HIS A 240 13.15 -22.32 -9.99
N GLU A 241 12.86 -23.32 -9.15
CA GLU A 241 13.56 -23.59 -7.90
C GLU A 241 13.63 -22.35 -7.00
N ARG A 242 12.50 -21.65 -6.88
CA ARG A 242 12.38 -20.43 -6.06
C ARG A 242 11.04 -20.37 -5.36
N GLY A 243 11.07 -19.98 -4.09
CA GLY A 243 9.83 -19.82 -3.34
C GLY A 243 10.03 -19.65 -1.85
N TYR A 244 9.16 -20.30 -1.09
CA TYR A 244 9.14 -20.33 0.35
C TYR A 244 9.30 -21.77 0.84
N GLY A 245 10.20 -21.98 1.79
CA GLY A 245 10.28 -23.20 2.59
C GLY A 245 9.63 -22.98 3.94
N ILE A 246 8.80 -23.92 4.38
CA ILE A 246 8.09 -23.89 5.65
C ILE A 246 8.65 -24.99 6.56
N VAL A 247 9.15 -24.60 7.73
CA VAL A 247 9.51 -25.52 8.83
C VAL A 247 8.41 -25.49 9.86
N ILE A 248 7.86 -26.65 10.19
CA ILE A 248 6.75 -26.79 11.15
C ILE A 248 7.31 -27.29 12.48
N LYS A 249 7.19 -26.45 13.51
CA LYS A 249 7.77 -26.68 14.84
C LYS A 249 6.81 -27.38 15.80
N ASN A 250 5.51 -27.13 15.65
CA ASN A 250 4.48 -27.73 16.49
C ASN A 250 3.22 -28.06 15.67
N ASN A 251 2.37 -28.99 16.15
CA ASN A 251 1.13 -29.41 15.48
C ASN A 251 1.35 -29.84 14.01
N LYS A 252 2.42 -30.60 13.77
CA LYS A 252 2.92 -30.90 12.42
C LYS A 252 1.86 -31.51 11.51
N LYS A 253 1.17 -32.55 11.96
CA LYS A 253 0.15 -33.25 11.15
C LYS A 253 -1.02 -32.34 10.79
N GLU A 254 -1.49 -31.54 11.74
CA GLU A 254 -2.62 -30.63 11.57
C GLU A 254 -2.26 -29.48 10.63
N ILE A 255 -1.10 -28.85 10.84
CA ILE A 255 -0.61 -27.76 9.99
C ILE A 255 -0.32 -28.24 8.57
N GLU A 256 0.31 -29.41 8.39
CA GLU A 256 0.51 -29.97 7.06
C GLU A 256 -0.83 -30.16 6.33
N LYS A 257 -1.84 -30.70 7.01
CA LYS A 257 -3.18 -30.88 6.44
C LYS A 257 -3.82 -29.55 6.04
N ILE A 258 -3.68 -28.51 6.87
CA ILE A 258 -4.18 -27.16 6.55
C ILE A 258 -3.53 -26.65 5.26
N PHE A 259 -2.19 -26.74 5.17
CA PHE A 259 -1.46 -26.27 4.00
C PHE A 259 -1.86 -27.04 2.72
N LEU A 260 -1.97 -28.37 2.80
CA LEU A 260 -2.33 -29.21 1.65
C LEU A 260 -3.77 -28.98 1.16
N ASN A 261 -4.69 -28.63 2.06
CA ASN A 261 -6.11 -28.40 1.73
C ASN A 261 -6.41 -26.93 1.38
N THR A 262 -5.45 -26.02 1.55
CA THR A 262 -5.64 -24.60 1.25
C THR A 262 -5.61 -24.37 -0.26
N ASP A 263 -6.62 -23.64 -0.76
CA ASP A 263 -6.64 -23.13 -2.14
C ASP A 263 -5.70 -21.92 -2.26
N TRP A 264 -4.43 -22.18 -2.58
CA TRP A 264 -3.40 -21.15 -2.59
C TRP A 264 -3.53 -20.15 -3.74
N GLU A 265 -4.31 -20.45 -4.78
CA GLU A 265 -4.62 -19.47 -5.84
C GLU A 265 -5.52 -18.36 -5.31
N LYS A 266 -6.49 -18.70 -4.45
CA LYS A 266 -7.34 -17.72 -3.76
C LYS A 266 -6.59 -16.93 -2.68
N VAL A 267 -5.53 -17.52 -2.11
CA VAL A 267 -4.69 -16.86 -1.10
C VAL A 267 -3.71 -15.88 -1.75
N ALA A 268 -3.16 -16.24 -2.91
CA ALA A 268 -2.24 -15.41 -3.66
C ALA A 268 -2.91 -14.12 -4.18
N PHE A 269 -2.08 -13.14 -4.52
CA PHE A 269 -2.54 -11.88 -5.14
C PHE A 269 -1.90 -11.68 -6.50
N PHE A 270 -2.62 -11.02 -7.41
CA PHE A 270 -2.12 -10.68 -8.73
C PHE A 270 -1.15 -9.49 -8.70
N SER A 271 0.00 -9.64 -9.34
CA SER A 271 0.87 -8.52 -9.72
C SER A 271 0.38 -7.85 -11.00
N THR A 272 1.01 -6.72 -11.37
CA THR A 272 0.67 -5.93 -12.56
C THR A 272 0.81 -6.68 -13.89
N ASN A 273 1.62 -7.75 -13.92
CA ASN A 273 1.76 -8.65 -15.07
C ASN A 273 0.88 -9.91 -14.98
N SER A 274 -0.15 -9.88 -14.12
CA SER A 274 -1.10 -10.99 -13.90
C SER A 274 -0.49 -12.28 -13.35
N ALA A 275 0.73 -12.25 -12.81
CA ALA A 275 1.27 -13.38 -12.06
C ALA A 275 0.66 -13.44 -10.64
N LEU A 276 0.39 -14.63 -10.15
CA LEU A 276 0.04 -14.90 -8.76
C LEU A 276 1.28 -14.81 -7.88
N ASN A 277 1.19 -14.10 -6.77
CA ASN A 277 2.29 -13.92 -5.83
C ASN A 277 1.87 -14.29 -4.41
N LEU A 278 2.78 -14.95 -3.69
CA LEU A 278 2.68 -15.18 -2.25
C LEU A 278 3.69 -14.33 -1.49
N ARG A 279 3.36 -14.07 -0.22
CA ARG A 279 4.24 -13.42 0.76
C ARG A 279 4.15 -14.13 2.09
N THR A 280 5.22 -14.03 2.89
CA THR A 280 5.31 -14.70 4.18
C THR A 280 4.12 -14.40 5.11
N SER A 281 3.58 -13.17 5.13
CA SER A 281 2.37 -12.88 5.92
C SER A 281 1.15 -13.69 5.50
N LEU A 282 0.90 -13.86 4.19
CA LEU A 282 -0.24 -14.62 3.70
C LEU A 282 -0.13 -16.08 4.11
N ILE A 283 1.09 -16.65 4.01
CA ILE A 283 1.37 -18.02 4.43
C ILE A 283 1.11 -18.18 5.94
N LYS A 284 1.62 -17.25 6.76
CA LYS A 284 1.40 -17.27 8.21
C LYS A 284 -0.07 -17.08 8.59
N GLU A 285 -0.80 -16.24 7.85
CA GLU A 285 -2.19 -15.90 8.12
C GLU A 285 -3.12 -17.12 8.02
N ILE A 286 -2.79 -18.10 7.16
CA ILE A 286 -3.57 -19.35 7.02
C ILE A 286 -3.71 -20.06 8.35
N ILE A 287 -2.61 -20.37 9.02
CA ILE A 287 -2.67 -21.10 10.30
C ILE A 287 -3.16 -20.22 11.46
N ILE A 288 -2.92 -18.91 11.39
CA ILE A 288 -3.44 -17.96 12.39
C ILE A 288 -4.97 -17.93 12.37
N LYS A 289 -5.59 -18.01 11.19
CA LYS A 289 -7.06 -18.08 11.02
C LYS A 289 -7.63 -19.39 11.59
N GLU A 290 -6.88 -20.48 11.46
CA GLU A 290 -7.20 -21.78 12.05
C GLU A 290 -6.91 -21.89 13.55
N GLY A 291 -6.46 -20.80 14.19
CA GLY A 291 -6.26 -20.73 15.64
C GLY A 291 -4.84 -21.04 16.13
N TYR A 292 -3.89 -21.29 15.22
CA TYR A 292 -2.48 -21.52 15.53
C TYR A 292 -1.71 -20.20 15.53
N PHE A 293 -1.74 -19.52 16.66
CA PHE A 293 -1.00 -18.27 16.88
C PHE A 293 -0.44 -18.23 18.30
N ASP A 294 0.67 -17.52 18.46
CA ASP A 294 1.38 -17.38 19.72
C ASP A 294 0.45 -16.68 20.72
N ARG A 295 0.13 -17.37 21.81
CA ARG A 295 -0.63 -16.78 22.91
C ARG A 295 0.38 -16.09 23.80
N LYS A 296 0.35 -14.75 23.84
CA LYS A 296 1.11 -14.02 24.85
C LYS A 296 0.65 -14.54 26.22
N LEU A 297 1.59 -15.09 26.99
CA LEU A 297 1.41 -15.20 28.44
C LEU A 297 1.18 -13.77 28.92
N ILE A 298 -0.04 -13.51 29.40
CA ILE A 298 -0.39 -12.26 30.08
C ILE A 298 0.25 -12.32 31.47
#